data_AF-A0A920VUH5-F1
#
_entry.id   AF-A0A920VUH5-F1
#
_cell.length_a   1.000
_cell.length_b   1.000
_cell.length_c   1.000
_cell.angle_alpha   90.00
_cell.angle_beta   90.00
_cell.angle_gamma   90.00
#
_symmetry.space_group_name_H-M   'P 1'
#
loop_
_entity.id
_entity.type
_entity.pdbx_description
1 polymer ?
#
loop_
_entity_poly.entity_id
_entity_poly.type
_entity_poly.pdbx_seq_one_letter_code
_entity_poly.pdbx_strand_id
1 'polypeptide(L)'
;MGKKGDKYNKKLNKVRNFWELLGSKVTILDPEEHDKVFSKTSHLPHVIAFTLMHYLEKELGERCLNIQEVVWKVIQELPLSDPLMWKDVTVSNKEAVLGNN
;
A
#
# COMPACT_ATOMS: atom_id res chain seq x y z
N MET A 1 -9.76 -15.30 32.30
CA MET A 1 -9.79 -14.56 31.01
C MET A 1 -9.88 -13.01 31.12
N GLY A 2 -10.11 -12.39 32.29
CA GLY A 2 -10.54 -10.98 32.37
C GLY A 2 -9.50 -9.83 32.46
N LYS A 3 -8.17 -10.05 32.44
CA LYS A 3 -7.19 -8.94 32.62
C LYS A 3 -6.36 -8.59 31.37
N LYS A 4 -6.25 -9.50 30.40
CA LYS A 4 -5.40 -9.33 29.21
C LYS A 4 -6.14 -8.58 28.09
N GLY A 5 -7.43 -8.87 27.90
CA GLY A 5 -8.32 -8.16 26.97
C GLY A 5 -8.48 -6.68 27.31
N ASP A 6 -8.71 -6.36 28.59
CA ASP A 6 -8.85 -4.97 29.07
C ASP A 6 -7.60 -4.11 28.83
N LYS A 7 -6.40 -4.68 29.05
CA LYS A 7 -5.14 -3.97 28.82
C LYS A 7 -4.89 -3.73 27.33
N TYR A 8 -5.23 -4.69 26.47
CA TYR A 8 -5.12 -4.57 25.02
C TYR A 8 -6.05 -3.46 24.50
N ASN A 9 -7.28 -3.45 24.98
CA ASN A 9 -8.29 -2.45 24.62
C ASN A 9 -7.88 -1.04 25.06
N LYS A 10 -7.28 -0.88 26.26
CA LYS A 10 -6.73 0.41 26.71
C LYS A 10 -5.57 0.92 25.83
N LYS A 11 -4.65 0.03 25.40
CA LYS A 11 -3.55 0.43 24.50
C LYS A 11 -4.06 0.83 23.13
N LEU A 12 -4.97 0.04 22.56
CA LEU A 12 -5.59 0.33 21.27
C LEU A 12 -6.30 1.68 21.29
N ASN A 13 -7.11 1.94 22.32
CA ASN A 13 -7.80 3.21 22.48
C ASN A 13 -6.84 4.40 22.61
N LYS A 14 -5.70 4.23 23.28
CA LYS A 14 -4.68 5.30 23.36
C LYS A 14 -4.12 5.66 21.98
N VAL A 15 -3.82 4.65 21.15
CA VAL A 15 -3.30 4.87 19.79
C VAL A 15 -4.38 5.44 18.87
N ARG A 16 -5.62 4.93 18.95
CA ARG A 16 -6.75 5.46 18.20
C ARG A 16 -6.97 6.95 18.51
N ASN A 17 -7.08 7.29 19.79
CA ASN A 17 -7.33 8.67 20.21
C ASN A 17 -6.18 9.61 19.78
N PHE A 18 -4.93 9.13 19.79
CA PHE A 18 -3.80 9.91 19.30
C PHE A 18 -3.99 10.30 17.82
N TRP A 19 -4.34 9.35 16.96
CA TRP A 19 -4.58 9.62 15.54
C TRP A 19 -5.82 10.49 15.29
N GLU A 20 -6.90 10.26 16.05
CA GLU A 20 -8.14 11.06 15.95
C GLU A 20 -7.91 12.52 16.37
N LEU A 21 -7.08 12.77 17.40
CA LEU A 21 -6.70 14.13 17.82
C LEU A 21 -5.89 14.88 16.76
N LEU A 22 -5.19 14.17 15.88
CA LEU A 22 -4.50 14.75 14.71
C LEU A 22 -5.46 14.97 13.51
N GLY A 23 -6.75 14.66 13.65
CA GLY A 23 -7.77 14.82 12.61
C GLY A 23 -7.93 13.62 11.68
N SER A 24 -7.29 12.48 11.97
CA SER A 24 -7.44 11.27 11.17
C SER A 24 -8.76 10.55 11.46
N LYS A 25 -9.35 9.91 10.45
CA LYS A 25 -10.44 8.94 10.62
C LYS A 25 -9.82 7.56 10.82
N VAL A 26 -10.04 6.96 12.00
CA VAL A 26 -9.46 5.64 12.32
C VAL A 26 -10.47 4.53 12.08
N THR A 27 -10.03 3.48 11.37
CA THR A 27 -10.77 2.23 11.19
C THR A 27 -9.96 1.11 11.83
N ILE A 28 -10.61 0.21 12.58
CA ILE A 28 -9.98 -0.97 13.16
C ILE A 28 -10.32 -2.17 12.27
N LEU A 29 -9.30 -2.89 11.83
CA LEU A 29 -9.41 -4.09 11.01
C LEU A 29 -8.69 -5.25 11.69
N ASP A 30 -9.11 -6.48 11.38
CA ASP A 30 -8.28 -7.65 11.65
C ASP A 30 -7.03 -7.61 10.75
N PRO A 31 -5.85 -8.08 11.20
CA PRO A 31 -4.64 -8.09 10.38
C PRO A 31 -4.83 -8.78 9.01
N GLU A 32 -5.57 -9.89 8.95
CA GLU A 32 -5.78 -10.62 7.69
C GLU A 32 -6.68 -9.82 6.73
N GLU A 33 -7.70 -9.15 7.27
CA GLU A 33 -8.57 -8.27 6.48
C GLU A 33 -7.82 -7.04 5.96
N HIS A 34 -6.98 -6.42 6.79
CA HIS A 34 -6.10 -5.33 6.38
C HIS A 34 -5.24 -5.74 5.18
N ASP A 35 -4.51 -6.85 5.31
CA ASP A 35 -3.59 -7.31 4.28
C ASP A 35 -4.33 -7.70 2.99
N LYS A 36 -5.52 -8.29 3.10
CA LYS A 36 -6.37 -8.63 1.94
C LYS A 36 -6.88 -7.39 1.20
N VAL A 37 -7.37 -6.38 1.92
CA VAL A 37 -7.89 -5.16 1.31
C VAL A 37 -6.77 -4.41 0.61
N PHE A 38 -5.66 -4.16 1.32
CA PHE A 38 -4.55 -3.38 0.79
C PHE A 38 -3.72 -4.11 -0.26
N SER A 39 -3.74 -5.45 -0.31
CA SER A 39 -3.11 -6.18 -1.42
C SER A 39 -3.73 -5.79 -2.78
N LYS A 40 -5.04 -5.52 -2.82
CA LYS A 40 -5.77 -5.19 -4.04
C LYS A 40 -5.87 -3.69 -4.31
N THR A 41 -6.06 -2.88 -3.28
CA THR A 41 -6.27 -1.43 -3.43
C THR A 41 -4.98 -0.62 -3.41
N SER A 42 -3.86 -1.22 -2.98
CA SER A 42 -2.58 -0.52 -2.81
C SER A 42 -1.41 -1.30 -3.39
N HIS A 43 -1.12 -2.52 -2.90
CA HIS A 43 0.15 -3.21 -3.24
C HIS A 43 0.23 -3.63 -4.71
N LEU A 44 -0.80 -4.34 -5.21
CA LEU A 44 -0.85 -4.77 -6.60
C LEU A 44 -0.82 -3.58 -7.59
N PRO A 45 -1.59 -2.49 -7.37
CA PRO A 45 -1.46 -1.27 -8.17
C PRO A 45 -0.02 -0.72 -8.26
N HIS A 46 0.72 -0.69 -7.14
CA HIS A 46 2.12 -0.24 -7.17
C HIS A 46 3.00 -1.18 -7.99
N VAL A 47 2.88 -2.51 -7.82
CA VAL A 47 3.63 -3.50 -8.61
C VAL A 47 3.37 -3.32 -10.11
N ILE A 48 2.11 -3.11 -10.50
CA ILE A 48 1.73 -2.86 -11.90
C ILE A 48 2.39 -1.57 -12.40
N ALA A 49 2.31 -0.48 -11.64
CA ALA A 49 2.90 0.80 -12.02
C ALA A 49 4.42 0.72 -12.20
N PHE A 50 5.15 0.12 -11.24
CA PHE A 50 6.59 -0.09 -11.33
C PHE A 50 6.98 -0.94 -12.55
N THR A 51 6.27 -2.05 -12.78
CA THR A 51 6.56 -2.95 -13.90
C THR A 51 6.28 -2.28 -15.24
N LEU A 52 5.18 -1.52 -15.34
CA LEU A 52 4.80 -0.81 -16.55
C LEU A 52 5.77 0.34 -16.87
N MET A 53 6.16 1.12 -15.87
CA MET A 53 7.17 2.19 -16.02
C MET A 53 8.50 1.60 -16.51
N HIS A 54 8.98 0.54 -15.86
CA HIS A 54 10.21 -0.14 -16.25
C HIS A 54 10.15 -0.70 -17.68
N TYR A 55 9.02 -1.31 -18.06
CA TYR A 55 8.80 -1.81 -19.41
C TYR A 55 8.85 -0.67 -20.45
N LEU A 56 8.15 0.44 -20.19
CA LEU A 56 8.08 1.55 -21.13
C LEU A 56 9.40 2.31 -21.25
N GLU A 57 10.13 2.50 -20.16
CA GLU A 57 11.50 3.05 -20.21
C GLU A 57 12.41 2.19 -21.08
N LYS A 58 12.31 0.86 -20.96
CA LYS A 58 13.11 -0.08 -21.77
C LYS A 58 12.77 -0.02 -23.25
N GLU A 59 11.48 0.04 -23.60
CA GLU A 59 11.03 -0.01 -25.00
C GLU A 59 11.12 1.34 -25.72
N LEU A 60 10.89 2.45 -25.00
CA LEU A 60 10.77 3.79 -25.60
C LEU A 60 11.90 4.75 -25.22
N GLY A 61 12.72 4.42 -24.22
CA GLY A 61 13.73 5.31 -23.67
C GLY A 61 13.11 6.62 -23.19
N GLU A 62 13.80 7.75 -23.39
CA GLU A 62 13.34 9.09 -22.99
C GLU A 62 12.05 9.53 -23.67
N ARG A 63 11.60 8.86 -24.74
CA ARG A 63 10.35 9.20 -25.43
C ARG A 63 9.13 8.98 -24.55
N CYS A 64 9.20 8.08 -23.57
CA CYS A 64 8.10 7.89 -22.62
C CYS A 64 7.86 9.15 -21.78
N LEU A 65 8.90 9.93 -21.45
CA LEU A 65 8.79 11.15 -20.63
C LEU A 65 8.00 12.26 -21.31
N ASN A 66 7.92 12.24 -22.64
CA ASN A 66 7.22 13.26 -23.43
C ASN A 66 5.73 12.92 -23.67
N ILE A 67 5.24 11.77 -23.19
CA ILE A 67 3.84 11.40 -23.31
C ILE A 67 3.03 12.27 -22.33
N GLN A 68 2.04 13.01 -22.84
CA GLN A 68 1.21 13.91 -22.01
C GLN A 68 -0.18 13.34 -21.68
N GLU A 69 -0.34 12.03 -21.82
CA GLU A 69 -1.60 11.34 -21.50
C GLU A 69 -1.87 11.30 -20.00
N VAL A 70 -3.13 11.52 -19.61
CA VAL A 70 -3.58 11.55 -18.21
C VAL A 70 -3.21 10.24 -17.48
N VAL A 71 -3.38 9.11 -18.15
CA VAL A 71 -3.04 7.79 -17.60
C VAL A 71 -1.55 7.65 -17.32
N TRP A 72 -0.70 8.25 -18.17
CA TRP A 72 0.75 8.20 -17.98
C TRP A 72 1.22 9.06 -16.81
N LYS A 73 0.58 10.21 -16.57
CA LYS A 73 0.85 11.02 -15.37
C LYS A 73 0.54 10.24 -14.08
N VAL A 74 -0.60 9.54 -14.04
CA VAL A 74 -0.95 8.68 -12.90
C VAL A 74 0.06 7.54 -12.71
N ILE A 75 0.52 6.91 -13.80
CA ILE A 75 1.56 5.86 -13.74
C ILE A 75 2.92 6.43 -13.31
N GLN A 76 3.23 7.69 -13.62
CA GLN A 76 4.46 8.34 -13.17
C GLN A 76 4.44 8.71 -11.69
N GLU A 77 3.27 9.06 -11.14
CA GLU A 77 3.14 9.52 -9.77
C GLU A 77 3.14 8.37 -8.74
N LEU A 78 2.57 7.21 -9.08
CA LEU A 78 2.51 6.05 -8.16
C LEU A 78 3.91 5.53 -7.72
N PRO A 79 4.91 5.43 -8.62
CA PRO A 79 6.24 4.92 -8.31
C PRO A 79 7.19 5.94 -7.68
N LEU A 80 6.76 7.19 -7.43
CA LEU A 80 7.58 8.18 -6.72
C LEU A 80 7.89 7.77 -5.26
N SER A 81 7.23 6.72 -4.79
CA SER A 81 7.43 6.11 -3.49
C SER A 81 8.65 5.17 -3.49
N ASP A 82 9.25 4.97 -2.31
CA ASP A 82 10.52 4.24 -2.17
C ASP A 82 10.45 2.78 -2.70
N PRO A 83 11.29 2.40 -3.68
CA PRO A 83 11.27 1.04 -4.25
C PRO A 83 11.66 -0.07 -3.28
N LEU A 84 12.55 0.20 -2.31
CA LEU A 84 12.95 -0.79 -1.30
C LEU A 84 11.79 -1.05 -0.34
N MET A 85 11.08 0.01 0.08
CA MET A 85 9.86 -0.12 0.88
C MET A 85 8.80 -0.97 0.15
N TRP A 86 8.55 -0.70 -1.12
CA TRP A 86 7.54 -1.45 -1.88
C TRP A 86 7.91 -2.89 -2.16
N LYS A 87 9.20 -3.18 -2.35
CA LYS A 87 9.71 -4.55 -2.39
C LYS A 87 9.37 -5.27 -1.08
N ASP A 88 9.68 -4.67 0.07
CA ASP A 88 9.43 -5.29 1.38
C ASP A 88 7.93 -5.47 1.64
N VAL A 89 7.10 -4.46 1.37
CA VAL A 89 5.63 -4.53 1.49
C VAL A 89 5.05 -5.66 0.62
N THR A 90 5.50 -5.75 -0.63
CA THR A 90 5.02 -6.76 -1.58
C THR A 90 5.45 -8.16 -1.20
N VAL A 91 6.70 -8.33 -0.74
CA VAL A 91 7.21 -9.63 -0.29
C VAL A 91 6.53 -10.08 1.00
N SER A 92 6.33 -9.18 1.96
CA SER A 92 5.65 -9.48 3.22
C SER A 92 4.19 -9.88 3.03
N ASN A 93 3.50 -9.31 2.03
CA ASN A 93 2.09 -9.60 1.74
C ASN A 93 1.90 -10.41 0.43
N LYS A 94 2.88 -11.25 0.07
CA LYS A 94 2.94 -11.95 -1.22
C LYS A 94 1.70 -12.80 -1.51
N GLU A 95 1.24 -13.61 -0.55
CA GLU A 95 0.15 -14.56 -0.80
C GLU A 95 -1.17 -13.84 -1.13
N ALA A 96 -1.50 -12.77 -0.40
CA ALA A 96 -2.70 -11.98 -0.68
C ALA A 96 -2.61 -11.21 -2.00
N VAL A 97 -1.40 -10.76 -2.37
CA VAL A 97 -1.13 -10.12 -3.67
C VAL A 97 -1.39 -11.12 -4.80
N LEU A 98 -0.80 -12.31 -4.72
CA LEU A 98 -0.95 -13.38 -5.73
C LEU A 98 -2.34 -14.01 -5.76
N GLY A 99 -3.12 -13.87 -4.68
CA GLY A 99 -4.45 -14.47 -4.57
C GLY A 99 -4.41 -15.95 -4.18
N ASN A 100 -3.36 -16.39 -3.50
CA ASN A 100 -3.15 -17.78 -3.08
C ASN A 100 -3.79 -18.12 -1.72
N ASN A 101 -4.85 -17.41 -1.34
CA ASN A 101 -5.50 -17.56 -0.03
C ASN A 101 -6.69 -18.51 -0.11
#